data_AF-A0A964MAZ5-F1
#
_entry.id   AF-A0A964MAZ5-F1
#
_cell.length_a   1.000
_cell.length_b   1.000
_cell.length_c   1.000
_cell.angle_alpha   90.00
_cell.angle_beta   90.00
_cell.angle_gamma   90.00
#
_symmetry.space_group_name_H-M   'P 1'
#
loop_
_entity.id
_entity.type
_entity.pdbx_description
1 polymer ?
#
loop_
_entity_poly.entity_id
_entity_poly.type
_entity_poly.pdbx_seq_one_letter_code
_entity_poly.pdbx_strand_id
1 'polypeptide(L)'
;MKRQSLSAALTIIALSLTLSATAGAVRHPAGLSPVTITLTSHDDVYRLAQQGIYLEELRGLEAEARLTKAQAGLLAAAGYEVRPRADAEITRAQLTGYHSYTQLTSFLDSVRAKYPAITKKVSFGTTVEGRALWAFLITDNPDASENEAEVRLAANIHGDEVVGKELLLALIDTLTRSYGSNATITDYVNTREIWIVPCLNPDGLESGQRYNANGEDLNRDYPVPDGGSNGGSVPGTETETQQTMAFWSAKHAALSLVYHGGALVANYPWDYTTANCPDYAVARAAALGYARLNTPMYNSAEFDDGVTNGAAWYVVRGSLQDWLYNATGGMDITVECSNTKWPSAGTLPGYWNDNKAALLYYIRKAGEGIGGAVTDSATGQPLSGVTVSVAGISKAVTTDTPGDYHRLLASGSYSLTFAKTGYASKTVSNVRVNFDSLTTLNVALKSSSTTTPTLAINATSWAPAAAGGTSSAISVTNSGGSSVIAYTVSSNQTWLTVSAASGSTPGSFTMTAAANSGAARSAMVTVTATTSGVTGSPKTISVSQAAGTSGQNDAGTGGDAGNTLALAT
;
A
#
# COMPACT_ATOMS: atom_id res chain seq x y z
N MET A 1 34.48 54.96 21.32
CA MET A 1 33.82 54.49 22.56
C MET A 1 33.00 53.26 22.25
N LYS A 2 33.22 52.19 23.01
CA LYS A 2 32.80 50.80 22.73
C LYS A 2 31.28 50.63 22.81
N ARG A 3 30.71 49.92 21.82
CA ARG A 3 29.40 49.25 21.91
C ARG A 3 29.55 48.06 22.85
N GLN A 4 28.79 48.03 23.94
CA GLN A 4 28.60 46.84 24.76
C GLN A 4 27.22 46.25 24.48
N SER A 5 27.24 44.98 24.11
CA SER A 5 26.12 44.07 23.93
C SER A 5 25.37 43.84 25.25
N LEU A 6 24.06 44.09 25.27
CA LEU A 6 23.17 43.51 26.26
C LEU A 6 22.83 42.07 25.85
N SER A 7 23.52 41.11 26.46
CA SER A 7 23.00 39.75 26.63
C SER A 7 21.99 39.79 27.79
N ALA A 8 20.70 39.74 27.48
CA ALA A 8 19.68 39.43 28.47
C ALA A 8 19.65 37.90 28.64
N ALA A 9 20.21 37.42 29.75
CA ALA A 9 20.09 36.05 30.19
C ALA A 9 18.62 35.74 30.51
N LEU A 10 18.01 34.88 29.71
CA LEU A 10 16.69 34.32 29.99
C LEU A 10 16.85 33.31 31.14
N THR A 11 16.47 33.71 32.34
CA THR A 11 16.42 32.83 33.51
C THR A 11 15.36 31.77 33.28
N ILE A 12 15.78 30.56 32.88
CA ILE A 12 14.93 29.37 32.87
C ILE A 12 14.64 29.02 34.33
N ILE A 13 13.45 29.40 34.82
CA ILE A 13 12.88 28.80 36.03
C ILE A 13 12.47 27.38 35.64
N ALA A 14 13.36 26.42 35.86
CA ALA A 14 13.00 25.01 35.85
C ALA A 14 12.08 24.75 37.06
N LEU A 15 10.79 24.95 36.88
CA LEU A 15 9.79 24.41 37.79
C LEU A 15 9.72 22.91 37.49
N SER A 16 10.59 22.14 38.14
CA SER A 16 10.53 20.69 38.13
C SER A 16 9.19 20.27 38.76
N LEU A 17 8.19 19.97 37.94
CA LEU A 17 7.12 19.07 38.36
C LEU A 17 7.76 17.70 38.56
N THR A 18 8.14 17.38 39.79
CA THR A 18 8.25 15.98 40.20
C THR A 18 6.84 15.41 40.24
N LEU A 19 6.29 15.02 39.09
CA LEU A 19 5.33 13.93 39.09
C LEU A 19 6.14 12.70 39.43
N SER A 20 5.99 12.22 40.66
CA SER A 20 6.49 10.90 41.05
C SER A 20 5.91 9.90 40.05
N ALA A 21 6.76 9.37 39.17
CA ALA A 21 6.42 8.27 38.29
C ALA A 21 6.28 7.00 39.13
N THR A 22 5.21 6.92 39.92
CA THR A 22 4.62 5.62 40.22
C THR A 22 3.91 5.21 38.95
N ALA A 23 4.36 4.10 38.34
CA ALA A 23 3.73 3.46 37.20
C ALA A 23 2.32 2.96 37.59
N GLY A 24 1.36 3.87 37.68
CA GLY A 24 -0.05 3.62 37.80
C GLY A 24 -0.76 4.38 36.68
N ALA A 25 -1.82 3.78 36.12
CA ALA A 25 -2.59 4.33 35.01
C ALA A 25 -2.90 5.82 35.21
N VAL A 26 -2.50 6.65 34.25
CA VAL A 26 -2.84 8.07 34.24
C VAL A 26 -4.31 8.16 33.87
N ARG A 27 -5.22 8.17 34.86
CA ARG A 27 -6.65 8.38 34.60
C ARG A 27 -6.88 9.82 34.14
N HIS A 28 -7.86 10.07 33.27
CA HIS A 28 -8.22 11.43 32.92
C HIS A 28 -8.68 12.17 34.19
N PRO A 29 -8.04 13.30 34.56
CA PRO A 29 -8.54 14.11 35.66
C PRO A 29 -9.93 14.65 35.29
N ALA A 30 -10.85 14.68 36.24
CA ALA A 30 -12.15 15.31 36.03
C ALA A 30 -11.98 16.79 35.62
N GLY A 31 -12.83 17.28 34.71
CA GLY A 31 -12.86 18.70 34.32
C GLY A 31 -11.93 19.10 33.17
N LEU A 32 -11.58 18.17 32.27
CA LEU A 32 -10.93 18.51 31.01
C LEU A 32 -11.89 19.27 30.09
N SER A 33 -11.45 20.41 29.56
CA SER A 33 -12.18 21.22 28.59
C SER A 33 -11.44 21.25 27.26
N PRO A 34 -12.15 21.19 26.12
CA PRO A 34 -11.52 21.29 24.81
C PRO A 34 -10.98 22.70 24.59
N VAL A 35 -9.75 22.79 24.11
CA VAL A 35 -9.04 24.05 23.84
C VAL A 35 -8.26 23.99 22.53
N THR A 36 -8.04 25.16 21.95
CA THR A 36 -7.06 25.40 20.90
C THR A 36 -5.85 26.11 21.52
N ILE A 37 -4.65 25.66 21.18
CA ILE A 37 -3.35 26.16 21.63
C ILE A 37 -2.60 26.65 20.39
N THR A 38 -2.27 27.93 20.30
CA THR A 38 -1.39 28.42 19.23
C THR A 38 0.07 28.17 19.59
N LEU A 39 0.72 27.29 18.83
CA LEU A 39 2.14 26.95 18.93
C LEU A 39 3.00 28.02 18.27
N THR A 40 4.25 28.14 18.71
CA THR A 40 5.25 29.03 18.09
C THR A 40 6.09 28.31 17.04
N SER A 41 6.22 26.99 17.16
CA SER A 41 6.92 26.12 16.23
C SER A 41 6.41 24.68 16.36
N HIS A 42 6.66 23.83 15.37
CA HIS A 42 6.33 22.41 15.47
C HIS A 42 7.09 21.71 16.62
N ASP A 43 8.24 22.25 17.06
CA ASP A 43 8.98 21.69 18.19
C ASP A 43 8.21 21.79 19.52
N ASP A 44 7.23 22.71 19.61
CA ASP A 44 6.38 22.83 20.79
C ASP A 44 5.53 21.58 21.02
N VAL A 45 5.20 20.82 19.98
CA VAL A 45 4.51 19.53 20.11
C VAL A 45 5.26 18.62 21.08
N TYR A 46 6.58 18.50 20.89
CA TYR A 46 7.40 17.63 21.72
C TYR A 46 7.57 18.18 23.14
N ARG A 47 7.64 19.51 23.29
CA ARG A 47 7.71 20.16 24.61
C ARG A 47 6.42 19.95 25.42
N LEU A 48 5.27 20.14 24.78
CA LEU A 48 3.96 19.95 25.40
C LEU A 48 3.74 18.47 25.77
N ALA A 49 4.15 17.54 24.89
CA ALA A 49 4.10 16.11 25.19
C ALA A 49 4.95 15.74 26.43
N GLN A 50 6.15 16.32 26.58
CA GLN A 50 7.01 16.13 27.76
C GLN A 50 6.38 16.70 29.06
N GLN A 51 5.48 17.66 28.94
CA GLN A 51 4.70 18.21 30.05
C GLN A 51 3.42 17.41 30.34
N GLY A 52 3.23 16.26 29.69
CA GLY A 52 2.05 15.42 29.83
C GLY A 52 0.80 16.00 29.16
N ILE A 53 0.96 16.98 28.27
CA ILE A 53 -0.13 17.51 27.47
C ILE A 53 -0.24 16.69 26.19
N TYR A 54 -1.35 15.99 26.07
CA TYR A 54 -1.69 15.27 24.86
C TYR A 54 -2.33 16.23 23.85
N LEU A 55 -1.66 16.40 22.70
CA LEU A 55 -2.24 17.11 21.57
C LEU A 55 -3.12 16.14 20.79
N GLU A 56 -4.37 16.54 20.65
CA GLU A 56 -5.39 15.82 19.91
C GLU A 56 -5.31 16.08 18.43
N GLU A 57 -4.84 17.24 17.98
CA GLU A 57 -4.74 17.64 16.56
C GLU A 57 -3.69 18.75 16.40
N LEU A 58 -3.10 18.90 15.21
CA LEU A 58 -2.28 20.04 14.82
C LEU A 58 -2.58 20.47 13.38
N ARG A 59 -3.11 21.68 13.19
CA ARG A 59 -3.25 22.33 11.88
C ARG A 59 -2.31 23.51 11.78
N GLY A 60 -1.20 23.32 11.05
CA GLY A 60 -0.16 24.34 10.94
C GLY A 60 0.50 24.59 12.31
N LEU A 61 0.17 25.70 12.95
CA LEU A 61 0.61 26.01 14.32
C LEU A 61 -0.54 26.07 15.33
N GLU A 62 -1.76 25.67 14.97
CA GLU A 62 -2.87 25.55 15.92
C GLU A 62 -3.02 24.10 16.35
N ALA A 63 -2.73 23.82 17.62
CA ALA A 63 -2.91 22.52 18.22
C ALA A 63 -4.22 22.45 18.99
N GLU A 64 -4.91 21.32 18.94
CA GLU A 64 -6.08 21.08 19.77
C GLU A 64 -5.72 20.13 20.92
N ALA A 65 -6.30 20.35 22.09
CA ALA A 65 -6.08 19.52 23.26
C ALA A 65 -7.29 19.57 24.20
N ARG A 66 -7.32 18.64 25.16
CA ARG A 66 -8.20 18.71 26.33
C ARG A 66 -7.37 18.97 27.57
N LEU A 67 -7.63 20.10 28.23
CA LEU A 67 -6.86 20.56 29.38
C LEU A 67 -7.76 20.79 30.59
N THR A 68 -7.24 20.50 31.79
CA THR A 68 -7.82 21.02 33.03
C THR A 68 -7.63 22.53 33.09
N LYS A 69 -8.44 23.20 33.90
CA LYS A 69 -8.26 24.65 34.17
C LYS A 69 -6.84 24.99 34.64
N ALA A 70 -6.21 24.10 35.42
CA ALA A 70 -4.84 24.26 35.89
C ALA A 70 -3.82 24.15 34.74
N GLN A 71 -3.95 23.13 33.88
CA GLN A 71 -3.08 22.97 32.71
C GLN A 71 -3.21 24.14 31.73
N ALA A 72 -4.44 24.58 31.45
CA ALA A 72 -4.68 25.76 30.59
C ALA A 72 -4.03 27.02 31.17
N GLY A 73 -4.13 27.24 32.49
CA GLY A 73 -3.47 28.34 33.18
C GLY A 73 -1.94 28.29 33.13
N LEU A 74 -1.35 27.10 33.27
CA LEU A 74 0.10 26.91 33.17
C LEU A 74 0.61 27.18 31.75
N LEU A 75 -0.11 26.74 30.71
CA LEU A 75 0.25 27.03 29.33
C LEU A 75 0.14 28.51 28.99
N ALA A 76 -0.92 29.17 29.44
CA ALA A 76 -1.06 30.61 29.29
C ALA A 76 0.09 31.37 29.98
N ALA A 77 0.49 30.94 31.18
CA ALA A 77 1.63 31.50 31.90
C ALA A 77 2.99 31.23 31.20
N ALA A 78 3.10 30.12 30.47
CA ALA A 78 4.26 29.79 29.64
C ALA A 78 4.27 30.55 28.29
N GLY A 79 3.28 31.40 28.02
CA GLY A 79 3.21 32.26 26.83
C GLY A 79 2.46 31.64 25.65
N TYR A 80 1.85 30.46 25.80
CA TYR A 80 0.98 29.91 24.77
C TYR A 80 -0.37 30.63 24.78
N GLU A 81 -0.90 30.92 23.59
CA GLU A 81 -2.27 31.37 23.49
C GLU A 81 -3.21 30.16 23.57
N VAL A 82 -4.01 30.09 24.64
CA VAL A 82 -4.98 29.01 24.89
C VAL A 82 -6.39 29.57 24.84
N ARG A 83 -7.21 29.08 23.90
CA ARG A 83 -8.59 29.52 23.68
C ARG A 83 -9.54 28.33 23.87
N PRO A 84 -10.73 28.52 24.47
CA PRO A 84 -11.75 27.47 24.46
C PRO A 84 -12.09 27.06 23.02
N ARG A 85 -12.09 25.76 22.73
CA ARG A 85 -12.55 25.25 21.43
C ARG A 85 -14.06 25.10 21.51
N ALA A 86 -14.79 25.86 20.69
CA ALA A 86 -16.21 25.64 20.50
C ALA A 86 -16.36 24.41 19.60
N ASP A 87 -16.51 23.23 20.20
CA ASP A 87 -16.90 22.04 19.45
C ASP A 87 -18.25 22.35 18.82
N ALA A 88 -18.30 22.62 17.51
CA ALA A 88 -19.56 22.76 16.80
C ALA A 88 -20.40 21.54 17.16
N GLU A 89 -21.58 21.77 17.72
CA GLU A 89 -22.45 20.70 18.20
C GLU A 89 -22.92 19.90 16.99
N ILE A 90 -22.14 18.88 16.59
CA ILE A 90 -22.56 18.00 15.50
C ILE A 90 -23.79 17.24 16.02
N THR A 91 -24.94 17.58 15.47
CA THR A 91 -26.24 17.25 16.03
C THR A 91 -26.64 15.79 15.75
N ARG A 92 -27.10 15.15 16.83
CA ARG A 92 -27.52 13.74 17.05
C ARG A 92 -28.81 13.30 16.34
N ALA A 93 -29.13 13.83 15.18
CA ALA A 93 -30.49 13.71 14.64
C ALA A 93 -30.80 12.31 14.08
N GLN A 94 -31.03 11.29 14.95
CA GLN A 94 -31.91 10.11 14.77
C GLN A 94 -31.61 8.86 15.65
N LEU A 95 -30.75 8.92 16.67
CA LEU A 95 -30.55 7.77 17.58
C LEU A 95 -31.70 7.62 18.59
N THR A 96 -32.85 7.13 18.14
CA THR A 96 -34.06 6.87 18.97
C THR A 96 -34.49 5.40 18.99
N GLY A 97 -33.81 4.53 18.26
CA GLY A 97 -34.13 3.11 18.12
C GLY A 97 -33.05 2.36 17.36
N TYR A 98 -33.14 1.02 17.35
CA TYR A 98 -32.28 0.18 16.52
C TYR A 98 -32.85 0.07 15.11
N HIS A 99 -31.98 0.13 14.10
CA HIS A 99 -32.34 -0.09 12.71
C HIS A 99 -32.28 -1.59 12.37
N SER A 100 -33.37 -2.18 11.88
CA SER A 100 -33.29 -3.46 11.17
C SER A 100 -32.48 -3.32 9.89
N TYR A 101 -32.10 -4.43 9.26
CA TYR A 101 -31.43 -4.46 7.97
C TYR A 101 -32.18 -3.63 6.90
N THR A 102 -33.51 -3.74 6.86
CA THR A 102 -34.35 -2.96 5.94
C THR A 102 -34.29 -1.46 6.23
N GLN A 103 -34.33 -1.08 7.51
CA GLN A 103 -34.27 0.32 7.92
C GLN A 103 -32.87 0.92 7.69
N LEU A 104 -31.81 0.16 7.98
CA LEU A 104 -30.42 0.51 7.66
C LEU A 104 -30.27 0.73 6.15
N THR A 105 -30.74 -0.20 5.33
CA THR A 105 -30.66 -0.09 3.86
C THR A 105 -31.37 1.16 3.38
N SER A 106 -32.59 1.41 3.89
CA SER A 106 -33.39 2.59 3.55
C SER A 106 -32.72 3.90 4.00
N PHE A 107 -32.07 3.90 5.16
CA PHE A 107 -31.30 5.05 5.64
C PHE A 107 -30.14 5.36 4.67
N LEU A 108 -29.33 4.37 4.29
CA LEU A 108 -28.23 4.56 3.34
C LEU A 108 -28.73 5.08 1.99
N ASP A 109 -29.85 4.55 1.49
CA ASP A 109 -30.48 5.04 0.25
C ASP A 109 -30.94 6.50 0.38
N SER A 110 -31.53 6.86 1.52
CA SER A 110 -31.99 8.23 1.75
C SER A 110 -30.84 9.24 1.82
N VAL A 111 -29.73 8.87 2.48
CA VAL A 111 -28.54 9.73 2.56
C VAL A 111 -27.91 9.87 1.18
N ARG A 112 -27.76 8.78 0.43
CA ARG A 112 -27.22 8.81 -0.93
C ARG A 112 -28.06 9.69 -1.85
N ALA A 113 -29.38 9.56 -1.81
CA ALA A 113 -30.29 10.36 -2.63
C ALA A 113 -30.19 11.86 -2.29
N LYS A 114 -29.92 12.20 -1.03
CA LYS A 114 -29.80 13.59 -0.57
C LYS A 114 -28.42 14.22 -0.83
N TYR A 115 -27.35 13.43 -0.76
CA TYR A 115 -25.97 13.89 -0.92
C TYR A 115 -25.20 13.11 -2.01
N PRO A 116 -25.72 13.02 -3.24
CA PRO A 116 -25.14 12.15 -4.28
C PRO A 116 -23.75 12.60 -4.73
N ALA A 117 -23.43 13.90 -4.61
CA ALA A 117 -22.15 14.46 -5.01
C ALA A 117 -20.98 13.99 -4.13
N ILE A 118 -21.26 13.54 -2.90
CA ILE A 118 -20.24 13.15 -1.94
C ILE A 118 -20.43 11.74 -1.36
N THR A 119 -21.35 10.95 -1.92
CA THR A 119 -21.65 9.62 -1.37
C THR A 119 -21.88 8.57 -2.44
N LYS A 120 -21.51 7.33 -2.09
CA LYS A 120 -21.80 6.15 -2.91
C LYS A 120 -22.10 4.93 -2.06
N LYS A 121 -23.20 4.25 -2.38
CA LYS A 121 -23.59 2.98 -1.76
C LYS A 121 -23.19 1.83 -2.68
N VAL A 122 -22.39 0.91 -2.16
CA VAL A 122 -21.87 -0.27 -2.88
C VAL A 122 -22.34 -1.54 -2.15
N SER A 123 -22.90 -2.50 -2.89
CA SER A 123 -23.01 -3.86 -2.40
C SER A 123 -21.74 -4.61 -2.79
N PHE A 124 -21.07 -5.23 -1.82
CA PHE A 124 -19.84 -5.99 -2.07
C PHE A 124 -20.03 -7.50 -1.96
N GLY A 125 -21.27 -7.97 -1.90
CA GLY A 125 -21.61 -9.38 -1.77
C GLY A 125 -22.94 -9.59 -1.07
N THR A 126 -23.28 -10.85 -0.82
CA THR A 126 -24.48 -11.26 -0.08
C THR A 126 -24.14 -12.25 1.03
N THR A 127 -24.95 -12.21 2.09
CA THR A 127 -24.94 -13.19 3.19
C THR A 127 -25.53 -14.53 2.77
N VAL A 128 -25.49 -15.50 3.68
CA VAL A 128 -26.08 -16.83 3.51
C VAL A 128 -27.58 -16.75 3.19
N GLU A 129 -28.34 -15.87 3.85
CA GLU A 129 -29.77 -15.65 3.58
C GLU A 129 -30.03 -14.63 2.45
N GLY A 130 -28.99 -14.23 1.71
CA GLY A 130 -29.12 -13.36 0.53
C GLY A 130 -29.29 -11.88 0.82
N ARG A 131 -29.00 -11.41 2.05
CA ARG A 131 -28.96 -9.97 2.36
C ARG A 131 -27.68 -9.37 1.78
N ALA A 132 -27.78 -8.19 1.18
CA ALA A 132 -26.63 -7.50 0.64
C ALA A 132 -25.73 -6.97 1.76
N LEU A 133 -24.42 -7.12 1.58
CA LEU A 133 -23.42 -6.47 2.43
C LEU A 133 -23.13 -5.08 1.86
N TRP A 134 -23.43 -4.04 2.64
CA TRP A 134 -23.34 -2.64 2.22
C TRP A 134 -22.06 -1.97 2.70
N ALA A 135 -21.35 -1.33 1.77
CA ALA A 135 -20.34 -0.32 2.05
C ALA A 135 -20.86 1.05 1.59
N PHE A 136 -20.65 2.07 2.41
CA PHE A 136 -21.05 3.45 2.16
C PHE A 136 -19.79 4.33 2.12
N LEU A 137 -19.48 4.84 0.94
CA LEU A 137 -18.36 5.76 0.70
C LEU A 137 -18.83 7.20 0.90
N ILE A 138 -18.02 7.99 1.61
CA ILE A 138 -18.12 9.45 1.70
C ILE A 138 -16.76 10.05 1.31
N THR A 139 -16.72 10.83 0.24
CA THR A 139 -15.56 11.55 -0.33
C THR A 139 -16.11 12.66 -1.24
N ASP A 140 -15.35 13.69 -1.59
CA ASP A 140 -15.80 14.75 -2.50
C ASP A 140 -15.92 14.28 -3.97
N ASN A 141 -15.26 13.19 -4.37
CA ASN A 141 -15.38 12.61 -5.72
C ASN A 141 -15.68 11.09 -5.71
N PRO A 142 -16.91 10.67 -5.34
CA PRO A 142 -17.25 9.25 -5.10
C PRO A 142 -17.23 8.34 -6.34
N ASP A 143 -17.08 8.92 -7.54
CA ASP A 143 -16.99 8.20 -8.81
C ASP A 143 -15.59 8.24 -9.45
N ALA A 144 -14.64 8.92 -8.82
CA ALA A 144 -13.23 8.93 -9.21
C ALA A 144 -12.41 8.03 -8.29
N SER A 145 -11.22 7.66 -8.76
CA SER A 145 -10.16 7.08 -7.92
C SER A 145 -9.10 8.15 -7.80
N GLU A 146 -8.84 8.60 -6.58
CA GLU A 146 -7.93 9.72 -6.30
C GLU A 146 -6.82 9.27 -5.36
N ASN A 147 -5.75 10.08 -5.29
CA ASN A 147 -4.66 9.86 -4.35
C ASN A 147 -5.09 10.35 -2.95
N GLU A 148 -6.02 9.62 -2.36
CA GLU A 148 -6.62 9.90 -1.06
C GLU A 148 -6.49 8.67 -0.17
N ALA A 149 -6.14 8.89 1.09
CA ALA A 149 -6.06 7.79 2.04
C ALA A 149 -7.47 7.22 2.29
N GLU A 150 -7.63 5.91 2.16
CA GLU A 150 -8.89 5.26 2.48
C GLU A 150 -8.93 4.89 3.97
N VAL A 151 -10.03 5.23 4.63
CA VAL A 151 -10.33 4.82 6.00
C VAL A 151 -11.53 3.89 6.02
N ARG A 152 -11.41 2.78 6.73
CA ARG A 152 -12.49 1.80 6.91
C ARG A 152 -13.05 1.85 8.33
N LEU A 153 -14.36 1.98 8.45
CA LEU A 153 -15.06 1.87 9.73
C LEU A 153 -16.14 0.80 9.60
N ALA A 154 -15.98 -0.33 10.29
CA ALA A 154 -16.87 -1.47 10.19
C ALA A 154 -17.51 -1.84 11.54
N ALA A 155 -18.66 -2.51 11.53
CA ALA A 155 -19.32 -2.97 12.75
C ALA A 155 -20.20 -4.21 12.54
N ASN A 156 -20.66 -4.77 13.67
CA ASN A 156 -21.72 -5.78 13.73
C ASN A 156 -21.38 -7.02 12.87
N ILE A 157 -20.12 -7.45 12.98
CA ILE A 157 -19.64 -8.78 12.54
C ILE A 157 -20.25 -9.90 13.42
N HIS A 158 -20.51 -9.58 14.70
CA HIS A 158 -21.42 -10.34 15.52
C HIS A 158 -22.78 -9.67 15.53
N GLY A 159 -23.83 -10.40 15.18
CA GLY A 159 -25.16 -9.82 14.96
C GLY A 159 -25.80 -9.22 16.22
N ASP A 160 -25.47 -9.74 17.42
CA ASP A 160 -25.97 -9.28 18.71
C ASP A 160 -25.21 -8.07 19.30
N GLU A 161 -24.14 -7.61 18.64
CA GLU A 161 -23.29 -6.48 19.06
C GLU A 161 -23.66 -5.21 18.26
N VAL A 162 -24.77 -4.58 18.65
CA VAL A 162 -25.49 -3.62 17.80
C VAL A 162 -25.09 -2.16 17.95
N VAL A 163 -24.39 -1.78 19.02
CA VAL A 163 -24.06 -0.37 19.30
C VAL A 163 -23.19 0.23 18.20
N GLY A 164 -22.12 -0.46 17.78
CA GLY A 164 -21.22 0.00 16.72
C GLY A 164 -21.93 0.32 15.41
N LYS A 165 -22.89 -0.51 15.00
CA LYS A 165 -23.72 -0.27 13.80
C LYS A 165 -24.42 1.09 13.88
N GLU A 166 -25.08 1.38 15.00
CA GLU A 166 -25.81 2.64 15.18
C GLU A 166 -24.87 3.85 15.27
N LEU A 167 -23.68 3.69 15.88
CA LEU A 167 -22.64 4.74 15.88
C LEU A 167 -22.19 5.09 14.46
N LEU A 168 -22.02 4.08 13.60
CA LEU A 168 -21.63 4.30 12.21
C LEU A 168 -22.75 4.95 11.38
N LEU A 169 -24.03 4.63 11.62
CA LEU A 169 -25.14 5.34 10.98
C LEU A 169 -25.21 6.81 11.41
N ALA A 170 -24.98 7.09 12.70
CA ALA A 170 -24.90 8.46 13.22
C ALA A 170 -23.70 9.24 12.65
N LEU A 171 -22.58 8.56 12.41
CA LEU A 171 -21.41 9.14 11.76
C LEU A 171 -21.69 9.50 10.29
N ILE A 172 -22.39 8.65 9.54
CA ILE A 172 -22.81 8.95 8.16
C ILE A 172 -23.67 10.23 8.11
N ASP A 173 -24.68 10.34 8.98
CA ASP A 173 -25.53 11.55 9.05
C ASP A 173 -24.71 12.79 9.43
N THR A 174 -23.81 12.64 10.40
CA THR A 174 -22.88 13.68 10.87
C THR A 174 -22.02 14.24 9.75
N LEU A 175 -21.30 13.37 9.03
CA LEU A 175 -20.34 13.78 8.00
C LEU A 175 -21.08 14.48 6.85
N THR A 176 -22.18 13.88 6.37
CA THR A 176 -22.91 14.39 5.21
C THR A 176 -23.65 15.70 5.49
N ARG A 177 -24.25 15.89 6.68
CA ARG A 177 -24.91 17.15 7.04
C ARG A 177 -23.94 18.30 7.30
N SER A 178 -22.75 17.98 7.80
CA SER A 178 -21.77 18.98 8.19
C SER A 178 -20.83 19.37 7.04
N TYR A 179 -20.81 18.59 5.96
CA TYR A 179 -20.04 18.91 4.77
C TYR A 179 -20.40 20.30 4.20
N GLY A 180 -19.39 21.11 3.91
CA GLY A 180 -19.53 22.49 3.43
C GLY A 180 -19.85 23.54 4.51
N SER A 181 -20.28 23.13 5.71
CA SER A 181 -20.56 24.05 6.84
C SER A 181 -19.56 23.94 7.98
N ASN A 182 -18.95 22.77 8.17
CA ASN A 182 -17.87 22.53 9.12
C ASN A 182 -16.55 22.32 8.37
N ALA A 183 -15.57 23.22 8.59
CA ALA A 183 -14.30 23.19 7.86
C ALA A 183 -13.50 21.89 8.08
N THR A 184 -13.48 21.37 9.31
CA THR A 184 -12.80 20.12 9.66
C THR A 184 -13.40 18.91 8.95
N ILE A 185 -14.73 18.76 8.97
CA ILE A 185 -15.41 17.67 8.27
C ILE A 185 -15.27 17.82 6.75
N THR A 186 -15.33 19.06 6.25
CA THR A 186 -15.12 19.34 4.81
C THR A 186 -13.72 18.92 4.39
N ASP A 187 -12.69 19.25 5.17
CA ASP A 187 -11.32 18.79 4.94
C ASP A 187 -11.23 17.26 4.94
N TYR A 188 -11.88 16.56 5.89
CA TYR A 188 -11.87 15.10 5.92
C TYR A 188 -12.51 14.47 4.68
N VAL A 189 -13.63 15.01 4.21
CA VAL A 189 -14.33 14.49 3.02
C VAL A 189 -13.56 14.81 1.73
N ASN A 190 -12.83 15.93 1.66
CA ASN A 190 -12.10 16.38 0.46
C ASN A 190 -10.70 15.74 0.28
N THR A 191 -10.28 14.88 1.20
CA THR A 191 -8.88 14.39 1.20
C THR A 191 -8.78 12.92 1.63
N ARG A 192 -9.92 12.24 1.81
CA ARG A 192 -10.00 10.84 2.23
C ARG A 192 -11.19 10.17 1.57
N GLU A 193 -11.01 8.90 1.24
CA GLU A 193 -12.14 7.99 1.01
C GLU A 193 -12.61 7.38 2.33
N ILE A 194 -13.72 7.87 2.87
CA ILE A 194 -14.29 7.37 4.13
C ILE A 194 -15.28 6.24 3.82
N TRP A 195 -14.83 4.99 3.99
CA TRP A 195 -15.64 3.80 3.77
C TRP A 195 -16.25 3.28 5.06
N ILE A 196 -17.58 3.20 5.12
CA ILE A 196 -18.33 2.77 6.30
C ILE A 196 -19.11 1.50 5.98
N VAL A 197 -18.93 0.44 6.78
CA VAL A 197 -19.65 -0.84 6.69
C VAL A 197 -20.42 -1.06 7.99
N PRO A 198 -21.68 -0.58 8.10
CA PRO A 198 -22.39 -0.60 9.37
C PRO A 198 -22.72 -2.01 9.88
N CYS A 199 -22.84 -3.00 8.99
CA CYS A 199 -23.27 -4.35 9.35
C CYS A 199 -22.59 -5.40 8.46
N LEU A 200 -21.65 -6.15 9.05
CA LEU A 200 -20.97 -7.28 8.41
C LEU A 200 -21.74 -8.60 8.52
N ASN A 201 -22.69 -8.71 9.46
CA ASN A 201 -23.52 -9.90 9.67
C ASN A 201 -25.01 -9.55 9.82
N PRO A 202 -25.69 -9.14 8.72
CA PRO A 202 -27.10 -8.78 8.79
C PRO A 202 -28.01 -9.99 9.07
N ASP A 203 -27.59 -11.22 8.81
CA ASP A 203 -28.37 -12.42 9.15
C ASP A 203 -28.38 -12.66 10.68
N GLY A 204 -27.21 -12.54 11.32
CA GLY A 204 -27.10 -12.55 12.77
C GLY A 204 -27.87 -11.40 13.43
N LEU A 205 -27.84 -10.19 12.84
CA LEU A 205 -28.59 -9.04 13.33
C LEU A 205 -30.10 -9.32 13.38
N GLU A 206 -30.68 -9.80 12.28
CA GLU A 206 -32.12 -10.04 12.18
C GLU A 206 -32.59 -11.21 13.06
N SER A 207 -31.72 -12.19 13.30
CA SER A 207 -31.99 -13.32 14.20
C SER A 207 -31.66 -13.02 15.68
N GLY A 208 -31.04 -11.87 15.96
CA GLY A 208 -30.61 -11.49 17.30
C GLY A 208 -29.47 -12.35 17.84
N GLN A 209 -28.64 -12.93 16.95
CA GLN A 209 -27.58 -13.87 17.29
C GLN A 209 -26.20 -13.33 16.98
N ARG A 210 -25.20 -13.82 17.71
CA ARG A 210 -23.78 -13.55 17.44
C ARG A 210 -23.36 -14.04 16.05
N TYR A 211 -23.68 -15.29 15.75
CA TYR A 211 -23.17 -16.05 14.61
C TYR A 211 -23.86 -15.65 13.30
N ASN A 212 -23.30 -16.05 12.14
CA ASN A 212 -24.01 -15.93 10.87
C ASN A 212 -25.11 -17.01 10.74
N ALA A 213 -25.81 -17.06 9.59
CA ALA A 213 -26.93 -18.01 9.42
C ALA A 213 -26.52 -19.50 9.44
N ASN A 214 -25.24 -19.81 9.18
CA ASN A 214 -24.71 -21.18 9.30
C ASN A 214 -24.30 -21.53 10.74
N GLY A 215 -24.37 -20.59 11.68
CA GLY A 215 -23.93 -20.78 13.05
C GLY A 215 -22.42 -20.58 13.26
N GLU A 216 -21.71 -20.01 12.28
CA GLU A 216 -20.27 -19.76 12.36
C GLU A 216 -19.95 -18.38 12.96
N ASP A 217 -18.85 -18.31 13.72
CA ASP A 217 -18.32 -17.05 14.23
C ASP A 217 -17.45 -16.40 13.16
N LEU A 218 -17.98 -15.37 12.50
CA LEU A 218 -17.26 -14.67 11.45
C LEU A 218 -15.92 -14.08 11.93
N ASN A 219 -15.78 -13.73 13.21
CA ASN A 219 -14.50 -13.24 13.76
C ASN A 219 -13.59 -14.39 14.26
N ARG A 220 -13.84 -15.62 13.76
CA ARG A 220 -12.97 -16.80 13.86
C ARG A 220 -12.70 -17.45 12.49
N ASP A 221 -13.29 -16.90 11.43
CA ASP A 221 -13.27 -17.50 10.10
C ASP A 221 -12.18 -16.92 9.19
N TYR A 222 -11.38 -15.93 9.60
CA TYR A 222 -10.34 -15.40 8.70
C TYR A 222 -9.04 -16.22 8.74
N PRO A 223 -8.25 -16.25 7.63
CA PRO A 223 -6.91 -16.87 7.64
C PRO A 223 -5.97 -16.25 8.69
N VAL A 224 -5.32 -17.11 9.48
CA VAL A 224 -4.39 -16.69 10.54
C VAL A 224 -2.99 -16.43 9.96
N PRO A 225 -2.26 -15.39 10.39
CA PRO A 225 -0.93 -15.08 9.85
C PRO A 225 0.10 -16.22 9.96
N ASP A 226 0.00 -17.06 10.97
CA ASP A 226 0.89 -18.22 11.16
C ASP A 226 0.43 -19.50 10.43
N GLY A 227 -0.66 -19.41 9.65
CA GLY A 227 -1.26 -20.54 8.94
C GLY A 227 -2.02 -21.53 9.82
N GLY A 228 -2.15 -21.26 11.13
CA GLY A 228 -2.98 -22.08 12.01
C GLY A 228 -4.47 -21.81 11.82
N SER A 229 -5.30 -22.50 12.61
CA SER A 229 -6.76 -22.38 12.55
C SER A 229 -7.38 -22.25 13.93
N ASN A 230 -8.64 -21.80 13.97
CA ASN A 230 -9.46 -21.84 15.17
C ASN A 230 -10.04 -23.26 15.35
N GLY A 231 -9.45 -24.06 16.23
CA GLY A 231 -10.01 -25.38 16.58
C GLY A 231 -10.09 -26.40 15.42
N GLY A 232 -9.31 -26.23 14.36
CA GLY A 232 -9.35 -27.11 13.18
C GLY A 232 -10.32 -26.68 12.08
N SER A 233 -11.13 -25.64 12.28
CA SER A 233 -11.98 -25.07 11.22
C SER A 233 -11.14 -24.56 10.05
N VAL A 234 -11.63 -24.76 8.83
CA VAL A 234 -10.98 -24.22 7.62
C VAL A 234 -11.31 -22.73 7.54
N PRO A 235 -10.33 -21.81 7.56
CA PRO A 235 -10.63 -20.39 7.46
C PRO A 235 -11.12 -20.00 6.06
N GLY A 236 -11.98 -19.00 6.00
CA GLY A 236 -12.40 -18.30 4.80
C GLY A 236 -13.55 -19.00 4.09
N THR A 237 -14.37 -19.76 4.82
CA THR A 237 -15.43 -20.57 4.22
C THR A 237 -16.75 -19.83 4.13
N GLU A 238 -17.03 -18.90 5.05
CA GLU A 238 -18.31 -18.21 5.06
C GLU A 238 -18.38 -17.13 3.97
N THR A 239 -19.57 -16.98 3.38
CA THR A 239 -19.77 -16.01 2.28
C THR A 239 -19.47 -14.59 2.75
N GLU A 240 -19.87 -14.20 3.96
CA GLU A 240 -19.59 -12.87 4.51
C GLU A 240 -18.07 -12.62 4.61
N THR A 241 -17.31 -13.61 5.06
CA THR A 241 -15.86 -13.58 5.15
C THR A 241 -15.24 -13.48 3.75
N GLN A 242 -15.64 -14.33 2.80
CA GLN A 242 -15.11 -14.33 1.43
C GLN A 242 -15.34 -13.00 0.70
N GLN A 243 -16.55 -12.45 0.81
CA GLN A 243 -16.90 -11.16 0.19
C GLN A 243 -16.14 -10.01 0.84
N THR A 244 -15.98 -10.03 2.17
CA THR A 244 -15.15 -9.05 2.90
C THR A 244 -13.69 -9.14 2.46
N MET A 245 -13.14 -10.36 2.37
CA MET A 245 -11.76 -10.56 1.94
C MET A 245 -11.52 -10.05 0.51
N ALA A 246 -12.42 -10.39 -0.42
CA ALA A 246 -12.33 -9.96 -1.81
C ALA A 246 -12.40 -8.43 -1.96
N PHE A 247 -13.33 -7.78 -1.24
CA PHE A 247 -13.53 -6.34 -1.32
C PHE A 247 -12.32 -5.56 -0.76
N TRP A 248 -11.83 -5.93 0.42
CA TRP A 248 -10.77 -5.16 1.08
C TRP A 248 -9.37 -5.46 0.56
N SER A 249 -9.15 -6.63 -0.05
CA SER A 249 -7.90 -6.93 -0.76
C SER A 249 -7.68 -6.01 -1.97
N ALA A 250 -8.73 -5.39 -2.51
CA ALA A 250 -8.67 -4.51 -3.67
C ALA A 250 -8.55 -3.00 -3.33
N LYS A 251 -8.76 -2.60 -2.07
CA LYS A 251 -8.88 -1.19 -1.65
C LYS A 251 -7.80 -0.70 -0.67
N HIS A 252 -7.03 -1.59 -0.06
CA HIS A 252 -5.85 -1.25 0.75
C HIS A 252 -6.02 -0.12 1.79
N ALA A 253 -7.16 -0.03 2.48
CA ALA A 253 -7.44 1.04 3.43
C ALA A 253 -6.29 1.31 4.42
N ALA A 254 -5.76 2.52 4.46
CA ALA A 254 -4.61 2.88 5.30
C ALA A 254 -4.86 2.60 6.78
N LEU A 255 -6.05 2.95 7.27
CA LEU A 255 -6.49 2.76 8.65
C LEU A 255 -7.91 2.19 8.70
N SER A 256 -8.14 1.26 9.61
CA SER A 256 -9.40 0.53 9.77
C SER A 256 -9.74 0.35 11.24
N LEU A 257 -11.03 0.45 11.61
CA LEU A 257 -11.51 -0.16 12.85
C LEU A 257 -12.71 -1.06 12.61
N VAL A 258 -12.85 -2.08 13.45
CA VAL A 258 -14.07 -2.87 13.59
C VAL A 258 -14.66 -2.73 14.99
N TYR A 259 -15.93 -2.33 15.07
CA TYR A 259 -16.66 -2.27 16.33
C TYR A 259 -17.19 -3.63 16.77
N HIS A 260 -17.08 -3.85 18.07
CA HIS A 260 -17.63 -4.94 18.84
C HIS A 260 -18.38 -4.43 20.07
N GLY A 261 -19.04 -5.34 20.78
CA GLY A 261 -19.66 -5.09 22.08
C GLY A 261 -19.54 -6.29 23.01
N GLY A 262 -19.55 -6.02 24.32
CA GLY A 262 -19.34 -7.00 25.38
C GLY A 262 -18.27 -6.58 26.37
N ALA A 263 -17.41 -5.63 26.00
CA ALA A 263 -16.44 -4.98 26.86
C ALA A 263 -16.35 -3.47 26.54
N LEU A 264 -15.40 -2.78 27.17
CA LEU A 264 -15.10 -1.38 26.90
C LEU A 264 -13.59 -1.15 26.83
N VAL A 265 -13.01 -1.35 25.64
CA VAL A 265 -11.55 -1.31 25.40
C VAL A 265 -11.25 -1.14 23.90
N ALA A 266 -10.13 -0.48 23.58
CA ALA A 266 -9.55 -0.51 22.24
C ALA A 266 -8.45 -1.58 22.15
N ASN A 267 -8.75 -2.65 21.44
CA ASN A 267 -7.93 -3.83 21.20
C ASN A 267 -7.07 -3.64 19.94
N TYR A 268 -5.77 -3.89 20.04
CA TYR A 268 -4.85 -3.77 18.89
C TYR A 268 -4.08 -5.07 18.61
N PRO A 269 -3.60 -5.26 17.35
CA PRO A 269 -2.92 -6.48 16.94
C PRO A 269 -1.69 -6.86 17.79
N TRP A 270 -1.34 -8.14 17.85
CA TRP A 270 -2.09 -9.26 17.27
C TRP A 270 -3.12 -9.84 18.25
N ASP A 271 -4.17 -10.45 17.72
CA ASP A 271 -5.08 -11.27 18.52
C ASP A 271 -4.61 -12.72 18.64
N TYR A 272 -3.87 -13.25 17.65
CA TYR A 272 -3.39 -14.64 17.65
C TYR A 272 -2.11 -14.88 18.48
N THR A 273 -1.34 -13.83 18.78
CA THR A 273 -0.05 -13.90 19.50
C THR A 273 0.24 -12.62 20.29
N THR A 274 0.94 -12.75 21.41
CA THR A 274 1.35 -11.59 22.24
C THR A 274 2.58 -10.86 21.69
N ALA A 275 3.17 -11.36 20.61
CA ALA A 275 4.25 -10.66 19.93
C ALA A 275 3.76 -9.31 19.38
N ASN A 276 4.64 -8.31 19.35
CA ASN A 276 4.32 -7.04 18.72
C ASN A 276 4.18 -7.22 17.21
N CYS A 277 3.16 -6.60 16.60
CA CYS A 277 3.09 -6.48 15.16
C CYS A 277 4.20 -5.55 14.63
N PRO A 278 4.62 -5.68 13.35
CA PRO A 278 5.65 -4.82 12.79
C PRO A 278 5.40 -3.32 12.96
N ASP A 279 4.14 -2.90 12.97
CA ASP A 279 3.68 -1.52 13.16
C ASP A 279 3.14 -1.22 14.57
N TYR A 280 3.61 -1.94 15.60
CA TYR A 280 3.13 -1.83 16.97
C TYR A 280 2.98 -0.40 17.49
N ALA A 281 3.94 0.48 17.20
CA ALA A 281 3.88 1.88 17.64
C ALA A 281 2.67 2.63 17.06
N VAL A 282 2.34 2.39 15.79
CA VAL A 282 1.17 2.98 15.12
C VAL A 282 -0.11 2.33 15.63
N ALA A 283 -0.16 0.99 15.71
CA ALA A 283 -1.32 0.24 16.18
C ALA A 283 -1.74 0.67 17.58
N ARG A 284 -0.78 0.71 18.52
CA ARG A 284 -1.04 1.13 19.90
C ARG A 284 -1.39 2.61 20.00
N ALA A 285 -0.77 3.48 19.20
CA ALA A 285 -1.10 4.91 19.19
C ALA A 285 -2.52 5.18 18.67
N ALA A 286 -2.97 4.42 17.66
CA ALA A 286 -4.33 4.48 17.14
C ALA A 286 -5.35 4.07 18.21
N ALA A 287 -5.14 2.92 18.87
CA ALA A 287 -5.99 2.45 19.96
C ALA A 287 -6.01 3.42 21.16
N LEU A 288 -4.85 3.92 21.58
CA LEU A 288 -4.73 4.84 22.71
C LEU A 288 -5.37 6.20 22.44
N GLY A 289 -5.21 6.73 21.22
CA GLY A 289 -5.86 7.97 20.83
C GLY A 289 -7.38 7.85 20.80
N TYR A 290 -7.89 6.71 20.32
CA TYR A 290 -9.32 6.40 20.41
C TYR A 290 -9.78 6.36 21.87
N ALA A 291 -9.10 5.57 22.72
CA ALA A 291 -9.46 5.39 24.12
C ALA A 291 -9.47 6.74 24.88
N ARG A 292 -8.45 7.59 24.71
CA ARG A 292 -8.40 8.93 25.34
C ARG A 292 -9.59 9.83 25.00
N LEU A 293 -10.09 9.71 23.78
CA LEU A 293 -11.25 10.49 23.33
C LEU A 293 -12.59 9.88 23.76
N ASN A 294 -12.57 8.66 24.30
CA ASN A 294 -13.69 7.98 24.95
C ASN A 294 -13.43 7.93 26.47
N THR A 295 -13.94 8.93 27.20
CA THR A 295 -13.66 9.11 28.64
C THR A 295 -13.99 7.86 29.48
N PRO A 296 -15.15 7.18 29.31
CA PRO A 296 -15.42 5.95 30.03
C PRO A 296 -14.41 4.82 29.74
N MET A 297 -13.97 4.69 28.49
CA MET A 297 -12.99 3.68 28.07
C MET A 297 -11.59 3.96 28.64
N TYR A 298 -11.10 5.20 28.52
CA TYR A 298 -9.78 5.57 29.07
C TYR A 298 -9.71 5.38 30.59
N ASN A 299 -10.83 5.63 31.27
CA ASN A 299 -10.94 5.47 32.72
C ASN A 299 -11.34 4.05 33.13
N SER A 300 -11.19 3.06 32.24
CA SER A 300 -11.45 1.66 32.53
C SER A 300 -10.73 1.22 33.80
N ALA A 301 -11.43 0.42 34.61
CA ALA A 301 -10.85 -0.24 35.77
C ALA A 301 -10.21 -1.59 35.42
N GLU A 302 -10.49 -2.12 34.23
CA GLU A 302 -10.05 -3.44 33.76
C GLU A 302 -8.83 -3.33 32.85
N PHE A 303 -8.80 -2.31 31.99
CA PHE A 303 -7.75 -2.12 30.98
C PHE A 303 -7.02 -0.80 31.23
N ASP A 304 -5.72 -0.89 31.52
CA ASP A 304 -4.88 0.29 31.69
C ASP A 304 -4.91 1.17 30.42
N ASP A 305 -5.13 2.48 30.61
CA ASP A 305 -5.35 3.46 29.54
C ASP A 305 -6.49 3.11 28.55
N GLY A 306 -7.36 2.15 28.88
CA GLY A 306 -8.46 1.71 28.02
C GLY A 306 -8.03 0.96 26.77
N VAL A 307 -6.82 0.38 26.73
CA VAL A 307 -6.28 -0.35 25.58
C VAL A 307 -5.75 -1.73 25.95
N THR A 308 -5.71 -2.65 24.98
CA THR A 308 -5.07 -3.96 25.17
C THR A 308 -4.48 -4.52 23.87
N ASN A 309 -3.39 -5.28 23.97
CA ASN A 309 -3.04 -6.23 22.91
C ASN A 309 -4.07 -7.37 22.93
N GLY A 310 -4.53 -7.82 21.77
CA GLY A 310 -5.59 -8.82 21.72
C GLY A 310 -5.24 -10.13 22.38
N ALA A 311 -4.13 -10.76 21.98
CA ALA A 311 -3.71 -12.02 22.57
C ALA A 311 -3.39 -11.93 24.07
N ALA A 312 -2.97 -10.76 24.55
CA ALA A 312 -2.72 -10.51 25.97
C ALA A 312 -4.02 -10.44 26.79
N TRP A 313 -5.13 -10.00 26.18
CA TRP A 313 -6.45 -10.12 26.79
C TRP A 313 -6.92 -11.58 26.72
N TYR A 314 -7.01 -12.14 25.51
CA TYR A 314 -7.17 -13.57 25.25
C TYR A 314 -6.87 -13.88 23.78
N VAL A 315 -6.32 -15.07 23.51
CA VAL A 315 -5.96 -15.48 22.15
C VAL A 315 -7.20 -15.66 21.28
N VAL A 316 -7.23 -14.97 20.13
CA VAL A 316 -8.21 -15.18 19.07
C VAL A 316 -7.48 -15.61 17.80
N ARG A 317 -7.91 -16.72 17.22
CA ARG A 317 -7.47 -17.16 15.90
C ARG A 317 -8.57 -16.89 14.88
N GLY A 318 -8.18 -16.29 13.77
CA GLY A 318 -9.04 -16.02 12.62
C GLY A 318 -9.88 -14.76 12.74
N SER A 319 -9.35 -13.72 13.39
CA SER A 319 -10.00 -12.42 13.46
C SER A 319 -9.87 -11.63 12.16
N LEU A 320 -10.88 -10.82 11.88
CA LEU A 320 -10.85 -9.83 10.79
C LEU A 320 -9.69 -8.84 10.97
N GLN A 321 -9.42 -8.42 12.21
CA GLN A 321 -8.36 -7.46 12.55
C GLN A 321 -6.97 -7.96 12.10
N ASP A 322 -6.60 -9.17 12.53
CA ASP A 322 -5.30 -9.73 12.19
C ASP A 322 -5.18 -10.05 10.70
N TRP A 323 -6.26 -10.54 10.09
CA TRP A 323 -6.28 -10.80 8.65
C TRP A 323 -6.12 -9.53 7.83
N LEU A 324 -6.85 -8.45 8.15
CA LEU A 324 -6.77 -7.21 7.37
C LEU A 324 -5.35 -6.65 7.43
N TYR A 325 -4.75 -6.59 8.62
CA TYR A 325 -3.38 -6.12 8.76
C TYR A 325 -2.34 -7.05 8.14
N ASN A 326 -2.55 -8.37 8.15
CA ASN A 326 -1.60 -9.28 7.52
C ASN A 326 -1.71 -9.29 5.99
N ALA A 327 -2.92 -9.43 5.46
CA ALA A 327 -3.20 -9.67 4.05
C ALA A 327 -3.25 -8.39 3.19
N THR A 328 -3.54 -7.23 3.80
CA THR A 328 -3.67 -5.95 3.08
C THR A 328 -2.62 -4.93 3.53
N GLY A 329 -2.63 -3.71 2.96
CA GLY A 329 -1.75 -2.62 3.41
C GLY A 329 -2.24 -1.93 4.70
N GLY A 330 -3.45 -2.24 5.17
CA GLY A 330 -4.14 -1.48 6.19
C GLY A 330 -3.87 -1.87 7.63
N MET A 331 -3.90 -0.90 8.54
CA MET A 331 -3.88 -1.15 9.98
C MET A 331 -5.32 -1.29 10.51
N ASP A 332 -5.66 -2.40 11.17
CA ASP A 332 -6.97 -2.58 11.81
C ASP A 332 -6.84 -2.63 13.34
N ILE A 333 -7.82 -2.06 14.04
CA ILE A 333 -8.01 -2.24 15.48
C ILE A 333 -9.47 -2.62 15.77
N THR A 334 -9.66 -3.39 16.83
CA THR A 334 -10.99 -3.75 17.33
C THR A 334 -11.37 -2.81 18.46
N VAL A 335 -12.56 -2.20 18.39
CA VAL A 335 -13.07 -1.37 19.48
C VAL A 335 -14.30 -2.00 20.09
N GLU A 336 -14.18 -2.41 21.36
CA GLU A 336 -15.29 -2.81 22.20
C GLU A 336 -15.97 -1.55 22.72
N CYS A 337 -17.11 -1.17 22.13
CA CYS A 337 -17.70 0.15 22.35
C CYS A 337 -18.76 0.20 23.46
N SER A 338 -19.13 -0.95 24.03
CA SER A 338 -20.19 -1.07 25.03
C SER A 338 -20.09 -2.37 25.83
N ASN A 339 -20.15 -2.29 27.16
CA ASN A 339 -20.15 -3.48 28.04
C ASN A 339 -21.37 -4.40 27.84
N THR A 340 -22.52 -3.82 27.51
CA THR A 340 -23.72 -4.59 27.17
C THR A 340 -23.83 -4.66 25.65
N LYS A 341 -23.89 -5.86 25.08
CA LYS A 341 -23.95 -6.07 23.62
C LYS A 341 -25.15 -5.42 22.96
N TRP A 342 -26.31 -5.54 23.62
CA TRP A 342 -27.59 -5.02 23.15
C TRP A 342 -28.31 -4.23 24.25
N PRO A 343 -27.84 -3.01 24.56
CA PRO A 343 -28.42 -2.19 25.62
C PRO A 343 -29.79 -1.63 25.22
N SER A 344 -30.50 -1.00 26.16
CA SER A 344 -31.72 -0.24 25.84
C SER A 344 -31.41 0.88 24.85
N ALA A 345 -32.23 1.04 23.80
CA ALA A 345 -32.03 2.04 22.75
C ALA A 345 -31.93 3.48 23.28
N GLY A 346 -32.54 3.77 24.44
CA GLY A 346 -32.42 5.08 25.10
C GLY A 346 -31.00 5.46 25.53
N THR A 347 -30.06 4.51 25.54
CA THR A 347 -28.64 4.72 25.90
C THR A 347 -27.74 5.05 24.70
N LEU A 348 -28.16 4.77 23.46
CA LEU A 348 -27.41 5.08 22.23
C LEU A 348 -26.89 6.53 22.15
N PRO A 349 -27.65 7.53 22.61
CA PRO A 349 -27.16 8.90 22.72
C PRO A 349 -25.88 9.09 23.54
N GLY A 350 -25.78 8.38 24.66
CA GLY A 350 -24.60 8.43 25.53
C GLY A 350 -23.40 7.81 24.81
N TYR A 351 -23.59 6.61 24.24
CA TYR A 351 -22.55 5.96 23.44
C TYR A 351 -22.07 6.83 22.28
N TRP A 352 -22.97 7.54 21.58
CA TRP A 352 -22.57 8.48 20.54
C TRP A 352 -21.71 9.62 21.08
N ASN A 353 -22.12 10.23 22.18
CA ASN A 353 -21.35 11.31 22.80
C ASN A 353 -19.95 10.86 23.24
N ASP A 354 -19.83 9.61 23.73
CA ASP A 354 -18.55 9.04 24.17
C ASP A 354 -17.63 8.67 23.00
N ASN A 355 -18.16 8.35 21.82
CA ASN A 355 -17.37 7.80 20.70
C ASN A 355 -17.14 8.78 19.54
N LYS A 356 -17.99 9.80 19.37
CA LYS A 356 -17.97 10.72 18.22
C LYS A 356 -16.60 11.39 18.01
N ALA A 357 -15.97 11.89 19.08
CA ALA A 357 -14.66 12.53 18.98
C ALA A 357 -13.57 11.53 18.55
N ALA A 358 -13.63 10.32 19.09
CA ALA A 358 -12.70 9.24 18.76
C ALA A 358 -12.82 8.78 17.30
N LEU A 359 -14.05 8.70 16.76
CA LEU A 359 -14.30 8.41 15.34
C LEU A 359 -13.72 9.46 14.40
N LEU A 360 -13.92 10.75 14.71
CA LEU A 360 -13.36 11.84 13.90
C LEU A 360 -11.83 11.88 13.97
N TYR A 361 -11.26 11.61 15.14
CA TYR A 361 -9.82 11.41 15.29
C TYR A 361 -9.31 10.29 14.41
N TYR A 362 -10.02 9.15 14.37
CA TYR A 362 -9.63 8.00 13.58
C TYR A 362 -9.62 8.30 12.06
N ILE A 363 -10.66 8.99 11.58
CA ILE A 363 -10.71 9.48 10.18
C ILE A 363 -9.52 10.38 9.87
N ARG A 364 -9.19 11.31 10.78
CA ARG A 364 -8.04 12.19 10.59
C ARG A 364 -6.73 11.42 10.50
N LYS A 365 -6.52 10.46 11.42
CA LYS A 365 -5.31 9.63 11.52
C LYS A 365 -5.02 8.80 10.28
N ALA A 366 -6.04 8.46 9.49
CA ALA A 366 -5.85 7.76 8.22
C ALA A 366 -5.02 8.57 7.22
N GLY A 367 -5.05 9.91 7.29
CA GLY A 367 -4.30 10.81 6.40
C GLY A 367 -2.91 11.19 6.90
N GLU A 368 -2.25 10.36 7.74
CA GLU A 368 -0.92 10.66 8.30
C GLU A 368 0.19 9.76 7.76
N GLY A 369 1.44 10.13 8.06
CA GLY A 369 2.60 9.33 7.71
C GLY A 369 3.20 9.78 6.38
N ILE A 370 3.41 8.85 5.45
CA ILE A 370 3.98 9.12 4.13
C ILE A 370 3.02 8.59 3.08
N GLY A 371 2.64 9.44 2.13
CA GLY A 371 1.82 9.03 0.99
C GLY A 371 2.24 9.74 -0.29
N GLY A 372 1.78 9.26 -1.43
CA GLY A 372 2.14 9.83 -2.73
C GLY A 372 1.92 8.85 -3.86
N ALA A 373 2.23 9.28 -5.09
CA ALA A 373 2.06 8.47 -6.30
C ALA A 373 3.38 7.91 -6.82
N VAL A 374 3.33 6.68 -7.34
CA VAL A 374 4.43 6.06 -8.08
C VAL A 374 4.11 6.02 -9.56
N THR A 375 5.04 6.49 -10.39
CA THR A 375 4.85 6.59 -11.85
C THR A 375 5.99 5.95 -12.63
N ASP A 376 5.76 5.60 -13.89
CA ASP A 376 6.82 5.27 -14.84
C ASP A 376 7.54 6.56 -15.28
N SER A 377 8.85 6.58 -15.11
CA SER A 377 9.67 7.78 -15.37
C SER A 377 9.75 8.21 -16.83
N ALA A 378 9.40 7.35 -17.80
CA ALA A 378 9.45 7.67 -19.21
C ALA A 378 8.08 8.17 -19.74
N THR A 379 6.99 7.58 -19.26
CA THR A 379 5.63 7.83 -19.74
C THR A 379 4.81 8.73 -18.83
N GLY A 380 5.21 8.87 -17.56
CA GLY A 380 4.45 9.57 -16.52
C GLY A 380 3.20 8.83 -16.06
N GLN A 381 2.95 7.62 -16.55
CA GLN A 381 1.76 6.84 -16.19
C GLN A 381 1.86 6.29 -14.76
N PRO A 382 0.74 6.21 -14.01
CA PRO A 382 0.72 5.62 -12.68
C PRO A 382 1.08 4.14 -12.69
N LEU A 383 1.73 3.68 -11.62
CA LEU A 383 2.14 2.30 -11.44
C LEU A 383 1.44 1.67 -10.24
N SER A 384 0.48 0.78 -10.52
CA SER A 384 -0.15 -0.06 -9.50
C SER A 384 0.74 -1.23 -9.08
N GLY A 385 0.55 -1.77 -7.88
CA GLY A 385 1.27 -2.94 -7.38
C GLY A 385 2.78 -2.75 -7.22
N VAL A 386 3.23 -1.53 -6.94
CA VAL A 386 4.60 -1.25 -6.49
C VAL A 386 4.68 -1.55 -5.01
N THR A 387 5.61 -2.40 -4.58
CA THR A 387 5.86 -2.65 -3.16
C THR A 387 6.65 -1.48 -2.56
N VAL A 388 6.12 -0.91 -1.48
CA VAL A 388 6.74 0.16 -0.70
C VAL A 388 7.13 -0.39 0.67
N SER A 389 8.43 -0.56 0.87
CA SER A 389 9.01 -1.12 2.11
C SER A 389 9.71 -0.04 2.90
N VAL A 390 9.59 -0.09 4.24
CA VAL A 390 10.27 0.85 5.15
C VAL A 390 11.41 0.11 5.85
N ALA A 391 12.62 0.68 5.83
CA ALA A 391 13.77 0.08 6.51
C ALA A 391 13.49 -0.13 8.00
N GLY A 392 13.67 -1.36 8.50
CA GLY A 392 13.43 -1.72 9.89
C GLY A 392 11.99 -2.12 10.24
N ILE A 393 11.04 -2.00 9.30
CA ILE A 393 9.65 -2.44 9.49
C ILE A 393 9.34 -3.51 8.45
N SER A 394 9.04 -4.74 8.88
CA SER A 394 8.82 -5.87 7.97
C SER A 394 7.48 -5.82 7.22
N LYS A 395 6.57 -4.92 7.61
CA LYS A 395 5.31 -4.68 6.91
C LYS A 395 5.49 -3.66 5.79
N ALA A 396 5.30 -4.13 4.56
CA ALA A 396 5.22 -3.30 3.36
C ALA A 396 3.76 -2.98 3.00
N VAL A 397 3.58 -1.92 2.21
CA VAL A 397 2.31 -1.59 1.54
C VAL A 397 2.51 -1.64 0.03
N THR A 398 1.42 -1.60 -0.74
CA THR A 398 1.46 -1.61 -2.20
C THR A 398 0.70 -0.44 -2.77
N THR A 399 1.13 0.05 -3.93
CA THR A 399 0.33 1.03 -4.67
C THR A 399 -0.93 0.41 -5.27
N ASP A 400 -1.99 1.19 -5.37
CA ASP A 400 -3.29 0.78 -5.90
C ASP A 400 -3.45 1.20 -7.39
N THR A 401 -4.69 1.30 -7.91
CA THR A 401 -4.94 1.57 -9.35
C THR A 401 -4.46 2.96 -9.82
N PRO A 402 -4.81 4.07 -9.14
CA PRO A 402 -4.21 5.39 -9.35
C PRO A 402 -2.69 5.46 -9.07
N GLY A 403 -2.11 4.39 -8.52
CA GLY A 403 -0.67 4.25 -8.35
C GLY A 403 -0.16 4.94 -7.10
N ASP A 404 -1.05 5.37 -6.21
CA ASP A 404 -0.70 5.92 -4.92
C ASP A 404 -0.58 4.87 -3.84
N TYR A 405 0.08 5.27 -2.77
CA TYR A 405 0.28 4.47 -1.58
C TYR A 405 0.13 5.37 -0.36
N HIS A 406 -0.32 4.76 0.72
CA HIS A 406 -0.42 5.40 2.03
C HIS A 406 0.29 4.53 3.05
N ARG A 407 1.28 5.10 3.74
CA ARG A 407 2.07 4.40 4.75
C ARG A 407 2.00 5.16 6.06
N LEU A 408 1.09 4.73 6.92
CA LEU A 408 0.99 5.21 8.30
C LEU A 408 2.30 4.94 9.03
N LEU A 409 2.89 5.98 9.60
CA LEU A 409 4.14 5.91 10.36
C LEU A 409 4.06 6.91 11.50
N ALA A 410 4.68 6.55 12.63
CA ALA A 410 4.88 7.51 13.70
C ALA A 410 5.79 8.67 13.24
N SER A 411 5.82 9.76 14.00
CA SER A 411 6.77 10.84 13.74
C SER A 411 8.21 10.32 13.81
N GLY A 412 9.01 10.60 12.79
CA GLY A 412 10.35 10.02 12.67
C GLY A 412 11.00 10.32 11.32
N SER A 413 12.17 9.73 11.09
CA SER A 413 12.89 9.79 9.81
C SER A 413 13.06 8.38 9.27
N TYR A 414 12.66 8.18 8.01
CA TYR A 414 12.55 6.86 7.40
C TYR A 414 13.31 6.77 6.08
N SER A 415 13.64 5.54 5.71
CA SER A 415 14.13 5.21 4.37
C SER A 415 13.16 4.24 3.71
N LEU A 416 12.61 4.63 2.56
CA LEU A 416 11.60 3.87 1.83
C LEU A 416 12.20 3.31 0.56
N THR A 417 11.92 2.05 0.26
CA THR A 417 12.31 1.37 -0.98
C THR A 417 11.08 1.01 -1.79
N PHE A 418 11.07 1.42 -3.06
CA PHE A 418 10.02 1.19 -4.03
C PHE A 418 10.50 0.13 -5.02
N ALA A 419 9.77 -0.97 -5.15
CA ALA A 419 10.14 -2.10 -5.99
C ALA A 419 8.95 -2.64 -6.79
N LYS A 420 9.17 -2.92 -8.07
CA LYS A 420 8.19 -3.55 -8.96
C LYS A 420 8.91 -4.38 -10.02
N THR A 421 8.44 -5.59 -10.29
CA THR A 421 8.98 -6.43 -11.37
C THR A 421 8.97 -5.66 -12.70
N GLY A 422 10.10 -5.68 -13.41
CA GLY A 422 10.27 -4.92 -14.66
C GLY A 422 10.74 -3.47 -14.46
N TYR A 423 10.96 -3.02 -13.22
CA TYR A 423 11.48 -1.69 -12.89
C TYR A 423 12.74 -1.78 -12.02
N ALA A 424 13.61 -0.79 -12.13
CA ALA A 424 14.74 -0.64 -11.22
C ALA A 424 14.24 -0.11 -9.87
N SER A 425 14.54 -0.81 -8.78
CA SER A 425 14.15 -0.37 -7.44
C SER A 425 14.80 0.96 -7.08
N LYS A 426 14.08 1.79 -6.32
CA LYS A 426 14.55 3.11 -5.87
C LYS A 426 14.37 3.25 -4.36
N THR A 427 15.40 3.73 -3.67
CA THR A 427 15.35 4.01 -2.23
C THR A 427 15.45 5.52 -2.01
N VAL A 428 14.57 6.07 -1.19
CA VAL A 428 14.59 7.47 -0.74
C VAL A 428 14.82 7.49 0.76
N SER A 429 15.93 8.08 1.19
CA SER A 429 16.35 8.15 2.60
C SER A 429 16.03 9.50 3.22
N ASN A 430 15.97 9.54 4.55
CA ASN A 430 15.73 10.76 5.34
C ASN A 430 14.37 11.42 5.08
N VAL A 431 13.35 10.62 4.79
CA VAL A 431 11.97 11.11 4.65
C VAL A 431 11.40 11.34 6.05
N ARG A 432 11.12 12.59 6.38
CA ARG A 432 10.68 12.99 7.72
C ARG A 432 9.17 13.04 7.81
N VAL A 433 8.61 12.29 8.75
CA VAL A 433 7.21 12.38 9.19
C VAL A 433 7.15 13.29 10.41
N ASN A 434 6.44 14.41 10.31
CA ASN A 434 6.15 15.27 11.45
C ASN A 434 4.89 14.78 12.18
N PHE A 435 4.71 15.23 13.42
CA PHE A 435 3.51 14.91 14.19
C PHE A 435 2.24 15.37 13.46
N ASP A 436 1.21 14.51 13.43
CA ASP A 436 -0.13 14.79 12.90
C ASP A 436 -0.08 15.33 11.45
N SER A 437 0.79 14.77 10.60
CA SER A 437 1.03 15.27 9.25
C SER A 437 1.16 14.14 8.20
N LEU A 438 0.82 14.49 6.95
CA LEU A 438 1.16 13.72 5.76
C LEU A 438 2.42 14.29 5.12
N THR A 439 3.39 13.43 4.86
CA THR A 439 4.56 13.76 4.03
C THR A 439 4.35 13.23 2.63
N THR A 440 4.10 14.13 1.68
CA THR A 440 3.95 13.75 0.27
C THR A 440 5.29 13.35 -0.33
N LEU A 441 5.36 12.13 -0.88
CA LEU A 441 6.54 11.59 -1.55
C LEU A 441 6.15 10.91 -2.87
N ASN A 442 6.26 11.65 -3.98
CA ASN A 442 6.05 11.10 -5.31
C ASN A 442 7.34 10.46 -5.84
N VAL A 443 7.23 9.29 -6.48
CA VAL A 443 8.40 8.54 -6.96
C VAL A 443 8.19 8.07 -8.39
N ALA A 444 9.09 8.47 -9.29
CA ALA A 444 9.16 7.88 -10.63
C ALA A 444 10.15 6.70 -10.65
N LEU A 445 9.70 5.54 -11.13
CA LEU A 445 10.51 4.33 -11.35
C LEU A 445 10.94 4.22 -12.82
N LYS A 446 12.16 3.75 -13.05
CA LYS A 446 12.68 3.51 -14.39
C LYS A 446 12.46 2.06 -14.78
N SER A 447 11.80 1.83 -15.92
CA SER A 447 11.70 0.48 -16.48
C SER A 447 13.10 -0.12 -16.64
N SER A 448 13.28 -1.32 -16.12
CA SER A 448 14.47 -2.13 -16.36
C SER A 448 14.38 -2.59 -17.80
N SER A 449 15.12 -1.95 -18.71
CA SER A 449 15.17 -2.35 -20.11
C SER A 449 15.71 -3.78 -20.23
N THR A 450 14.83 -4.78 -20.24
CA THR A 450 15.17 -6.13 -20.68
C THR A 450 15.17 -6.11 -22.20
N THR A 451 16.23 -5.57 -22.79
CA THR A 451 16.43 -5.78 -24.23
C THR A 451 16.70 -7.27 -24.43
N THR A 452 15.88 -7.93 -25.25
CA THR A 452 15.99 -9.36 -25.51
C THR A 452 17.31 -9.65 -26.26
N PRO A 453 18.11 -10.64 -25.84
CA PRO A 453 19.30 -11.04 -26.58
C PRO A 453 18.95 -11.39 -28.02
N THR A 454 19.65 -10.78 -28.99
CA THR A 454 19.37 -10.94 -30.43
C THR A 454 20.61 -11.43 -31.17
N LEU A 455 20.52 -12.63 -31.74
CA LEU A 455 21.61 -13.26 -32.48
C LEU A 455 21.86 -12.54 -33.81
N ALA A 456 23.11 -12.12 -34.03
CA ALA A 456 23.56 -11.48 -35.26
C ALA A 456 24.84 -12.13 -35.83
N ILE A 457 24.95 -12.16 -37.15
CA ILE A 457 26.14 -12.60 -37.90
C ILE A 457 26.55 -11.52 -38.91
N ASN A 458 27.83 -11.42 -39.21
CA ASN A 458 28.38 -10.37 -40.09
C ASN A 458 28.25 -10.65 -41.60
N ALA A 459 27.80 -11.83 -42.02
CA ALA A 459 27.58 -12.15 -43.42
C ALA A 459 26.40 -13.12 -43.59
N THR A 460 25.63 -12.96 -44.66
CA THR A 460 24.49 -13.83 -45.03
C THR A 460 24.75 -14.65 -46.30
N SER A 461 25.88 -14.42 -46.97
CA SER A 461 26.30 -15.19 -48.13
C SER A 461 27.83 -15.28 -48.25
N TRP A 462 28.31 -16.32 -48.92
CA TRP A 462 29.74 -16.50 -49.22
C TRP A 462 29.93 -17.27 -50.54
N ALA A 463 30.90 -16.87 -51.35
CA ALA A 463 31.22 -17.49 -52.64
C ALA A 463 32.69 -17.94 -52.66
N PRO A 464 33.01 -19.16 -52.19
CA PRO A 464 34.38 -19.68 -52.23
C PRO A 464 34.85 -19.98 -53.66
N ALA A 465 36.15 -19.91 -53.88
CA ALA A 465 36.74 -20.27 -55.17
C ALA A 465 36.51 -21.76 -55.51
N ALA A 466 36.35 -22.08 -56.79
CA ALA A 466 36.16 -23.46 -57.26
C ALA A 466 37.37 -24.36 -56.92
N ALA A 467 38.58 -23.81 -56.87
CA ALA A 467 39.79 -24.53 -56.46
C ALA A 467 39.76 -25.04 -54.99
N GLY A 468 38.81 -24.57 -54.17
CA GLY A 468 38.74 -24.89 -52.75
C GLY A 468 39.84 -24.23 -51.93
N GLY A 469 40.02 -24.67 -50.69
CA GLY A 469 41.08 -24.16 -49.80
C GLY A 469 40.89 -22.71 -49.33
N THR A 470 39.77 -22.09 -49.69
CA THR A 470 39.36 -20.77 -49.20
C THR A 470 38.57 -20.93 -47.92
N SER A 471 38.86 -20.08 -46.94
CA SER A 471 38.16 -20.04 -45.65
C SER A 471 37.61 -18.64 -45.41
N SER A 472 36.46 -18.55 -44.74
CA SER A 472 35.86 -17.28 -44.32
C SER A 472 35.54 -17.33 -42.83
N ALA A 473 35.96 -16.30 -42.09
CA ALA A 473 35.65 -16.14 -40.68
C ALA A 473 34.34 -15.34 -40.53
N ILE A 474 33.37 -15.93 -39.84
CA ILE A 474 32.07 -15.31 -39.52
C ILE A 474 32.07 -14.92 -38.06
N SER A 475 31.83 -13.64 -37.78
CA SER A 475 31.63 -13.13 -36.44
C SER A 475 30.18 -13.33 -36.01
N VAL A 476 29.99 -13.86 -34.80
CA VAL A 476 28.70 -14.03 -34.15
C VAL A 476 28.62 -13.08 -32.97
N THR A 477 27.63 -12.20 -32.97
CA THR A 477 27.49 -11.13 -31.97
C THR A 477 26.09 -11.14 -31.37
N ASN A 478 25.99 -10.55 -30.17
CA ASN A 478 24.71 -10.20 -29.59
C ASN A 478 24.41 -8.72 -29.89
N SER A 479 23.30 -8.47 -30.58
CA SER A 479 22.87 -7.13 -31.03
C SER A 479 21.74 -6.52 -30.17
N GLY A 480 21.27 -7.22 -29.14
CA GLY A 480 20.30 -6.70 -28.17
C GLY A 480 20.54 -7.31 -26.79
N GLY A 481 20.13 -6.69 -25.68
CA GLY A 481 20.39 -7.27 -24.35
C GLY A 481 21.86 -7.26 -23.92
N SER A 482 22.10 -7.68 -22.68
CA SER A 482 23.45 -7.79 -22.12
C SER A 482 23.90 -9.24 -21.87
N SER A 483 23.04 -10.22 -22.16
CA SER A 483 23.33 -11.63 -21.95
C SER A 483 24.24 -12.21 -23.02
N VAL A 484 25.08 -13.18 -22.64
CA VAL A 484 25.85 -13.98 -23.59
C VAL A 484 24.93 -14.99 -24.29
N ILE A 485 24.99 -15.06 -25.62
CA ILE A 485 24.26 -16.05 -26.42
C ILE A 485 25.19 -17.22 -26.71
N ALA A 486 24.84 -18.42 -26.23
CA ALA A 486 25.45 -19.67 -26.67
C ALA A 486 24.81 -20.10 -28.00
N TYR A 487 25.60 -20.65 -28.92
CA TYR A 487 25.14 -21.03 -30.25
C TYR A 487 25.82 -22.31 -30.78
N THR A 488 25.17 -22.98 -31.73
CA THR A 488 25.72 -24.05 -32.56
C THR A 488 25.75 -23.63 -34.03
N VAL A 489 26.64 -24.24 -34.80
CA VAL A 489 26.82 -24.00 -36.23
C VAL A 489 26.84 -25.33 -36.96
N SER A 490 26.05 -25.46 -38.03
CA SER A 490 26.02 -26.65 -38.88
C SER A 490 25.98 -26.30 -40.36
N SER A 491 26.54 -27.18 -41.19
CA SER A 491 26.42 -27.15 -42.65
C SER A 491 25.51 -28.28 -43.10
N ASN A 492 24.65 -28.04 -44.09
CA ASN A 492 23.82 -29.09 -44.70
C ASN A 492 24.55 -29.90 -45.80
N GLN A 493 25.84 -29.61 -46.04
CA GLN A 493 26.66 -30.28 -47.06
C GLN A 493 28.00 -30.72 -46.49
N THR A 494 28.51 -31.87 -46.94
CA THR A 494 29.78 -32.45 -46.46
C THR A 494 31.03 -31.80 -47.07
N TRP A 495 30.90 -31.14 -48.23
CA TRP A 495 32.02 -30.44 -48.88
C TRP A 495 32.34 -29.07 -48.26
N LEU A 496 31.50 -28.61 -47.33
CA LEU A 496 31.65 -27.36 -46.59
C LEU A 496 31.74 -27.65 -45.10
N THR A 497 32.91 -27.46 -44.51
CA THR A 497 33.13 -27.67 -43.07
C THR A 497 33.04 -26.37 -42.29
N VAL A 498 32.64 -26.47 -41.02
CA VAL A 498 32.55 -25.34 -40.09
C VAL A 498 33.37 -25.63 -38.83
N SER A 499 34.15 -24.65 -38.35
CA SER A 499 34.95 -24.78 -37.13
C SER A 499 35.17 -23.43 -36.46
N ALA A 500 34.80 -23.22 -35.19
CA ALA A 500 34.16 -24.17 -34.28
C ALA A 500 32.67 -24.42 -34.63
N ALA A 501 32.15 -25.61 -34.30
CA ALA A 501 30.73 -25.97 -34.49
C ALA A 501 29.81 -25.45 -33.37
N SER A 502 30.35 -24.78 -32.37
CA SER A 502 29.61 -24.11 -31.29
C SER A 502 30.46 -23.01 -30.64
N GLY A 503 29.82 -22.11 -29.90
CA GLY A 503 30.51 -21.02 -29.21
C GLY A 503 29.55 -20.13 -28.41
N SER A 504 30.05 -18.97 -27.99
CA SER A 504 29.29 -17.94 -27.28
C SER A 504 29.64 -16.53 -27.77
N THR A 505 28.72 -15.58 -27.67
CA THR A 505 28.93 -14.19 -28.15
C THR A 505 29.73 -13.32 -27.17
N PRO A 506 30.64 -12.45 -27.65
CA PRO A 506 31.11 -12.36 -29.03
C PRO A 506 31.99 -13.56 -29.37
N GLY A 507 31.75 -14.17 -30.53
CA GLY A 507 32.45 -15.35 -30.97
C GLY A 507 32.63 -15.36 -32.49
N SER A 508 33.29 -16.39 -33.00
CA SER A 508 33.43 -16.57 -34.43
C SER A 508 33.54 -18.04 -34.79
N PHE A 509 33.21 -18.37 -36.03
CA PHE A 509 33.52 -19.67 -36.64
C PHE A 509 34.07 -19.46 -38.05
N THR A 510 34.77 -20.46 -38.55
CA THR A 510 35.38 -20.47 -39.87
C THR A 510 34.63 -21.46 -40.75
N MET A 511 34.29 -21.05 -41.95
CA MET A 511 33.75 -21.90 -43.01
C MET A 511 34.86 -22.24 -43.99
N THR A 512 35.02 -23.51 -44.35
CA THR A 512 36.06 -23.95 -45.30
C THR A 512 35.44 -24.84 -46.38
N ALA A 513 35.61 -24.45 -47.64
CA ALA A 513 35.07 -25.18 -48.78
C ALA A 513 36.14 -26.08 -49.42
N ALA A 514 35.81 -27.34 -49.66
CA ALA A 514 36.62 -28.26 -50.46
C ALA A 514 36.65 -27.82 -51.93
N ALA A 515 37.63 -28.32 -52.70
CA ALA A 515 37.69 -28.10 -54.14
C ALA A 515 36.43 -28.64 -54.83
N ASN A 516 35.98 -27.94 -55.87
CA ASN A 516 34.88 -28.35 -56.73
C ASN A 516 35.41 -28.62 -58.14
N SER A 517 35.46 -29.88 -58.54
CA SER A 517 35.82 -30.32 -59.90
C SER A 517 34.59 -30.64 -60.76
N GLY A 518 33.38 -30.44 -60.23
CA GLY A 518 32.11 -30.75 -60.90
C GLY A 518 31.30 -29.50 -61.21
N ALA A 519 29.99 -29.69 -61.40
CA ALA A 519 29.03 -28.60 -61.61
C ALA A 519 28.98 -27.64 -60.41
N ALA A 520 28.47 -26.43 -60.64
CA ALA A 520 28.24 -25.46 -59.57
C ALA A 520 27.34 -26.07 -58.47
N ARG A 521 27.64 -25.77 -57.22
CA ARG A 521 26.98 -26.36 -56.05
C ARG A 521 26.69 -25.32 -54.97
N SER A 522 25.70 -25.61 -54.13
CA SER A 522 25.29 -24.72 -53.05
C SER A 522 25.15 -25.44 -51.72
N ALA A 523 25.38 -24.70 -50.64
CA ALA A 523 25.22 -25.15 -49.26
C ALA A 523 24.57 -24.05 -48.43
N MET A 524 24.06 -24.43 -47.27
CA MET A 524 23.53 -23.55 -46.25
C MET A 524 24.22 -23.85 -44.94
N VAL A 525 24.78 -22.81 -44.32
CA VAL A 525 25.28 -22.86 -42.94
C VAL A 525 24.25 -22.21 -42.03
N THR A 526 23.89 -22.89 -40.95
CA THR A 526 22.89 -22.43 -39.98
C THR A 526 23.56 -22.19 -38.63
N VAL A 527 23.35 -21.00 -38.07
CA VAL A 527 23.77 -20.62 -36.71
C VAL A 527 22.53 -20.55 -35.84
N THR A 528 22.46 -21.41 -34.82
CA THR A 528 21.28 -21.54 -33.95
C THR A 528 21.66 -21.22 -32.52
N ALA A 529 20.96 -20.26 -31.90
CA ALA A 529 21.08 -19.99 -30.47
C ALA A 529 20.57 -21.18 -29.65
N THR A 530 21.34 -21.57 -28.63
CA THR A 530 20.94 -22.56 -27.62
C THR A 530 20.53 -21.91 -26.30
N THR A 531 20.85 -20.62 -26.11
CA THR A 531 20.30 -19.80 -25.01
C THR A 531 18.79 -19.57 -25.23
N SER A 532 17.98 -19.81 -24.19
CA SER A 532 16.53 -19.58 -24.23
C SER A 532 16.18 -18.09 -24.34
N GLY A 533 15.06 -17.78 -25.00
CA GLY A 533 14.54 -16.41 -25.12
C GLY A 533 15.33 -15.51 -26.08
N VAL A 534 16.17 -16.07 -26.96
CA VAL A 534 16.93 -15.32 -27.97
C VAL A 534 16.08 -15.06 -29.22
N THR A 535 16.06 -13.81 -29.69
CA THR A 535 15.43 -13.42 -30.97
C THR A 535 16.43 -13.47 -32.13
N GLY A 536 15.93 -13.64 -33.36
CA GLY A 536 16.77 -13.67 -34.57
C GLY A 536 17.52 -14.97 -34.84
N SER A 537 17.22 -16.04 -34.09
CA SER A 537 17.74 -17.39 -34.29
C SER A 537 16.68 -18.28 -34.96
N PRO A 538 17.03 -19.15 -35.93
CA PRO A 538 18.37 -19.32 -36.50
C PRO A 538 18.75 -18.22 -37.51
N LYS A 539 20.06 -18.03 -37.74
CA LYS A 539 20.60 -17.26 -38.86
C LYS A 539 21.19 -18.20 -39.91
N THR A 540 21.07 -17.86 -41.18
CA THR A 540 21.57 -18.68 -42.28
C THR A 540 22.55 -17.92 -43.17
N ILE A 541 23.51 -18.67 -43.72
CA ILE A 541 24.49 -18.19 -44.70
C ILE A 541 24.37 -19.06 -45.95
N SER A 542 24.03 -18.44 -47.07
CA SER A 542 23.98 -19.11 -48.37
C SER A 542 25.37 -19.18 -48.99
N VAL A 543 25.83 -20.38 -49.32
CA VAL A 543 27.14 -20.61 -49.94
C VAL A 543 26.96 -21.12 -51.36
N SER A 544 27.57 -20.45 -52.33
CA SER A 544 27.54 -20.84 -53.74
C SER A 544 28.96 -20.98 -54.27
N GLN A 545 29.35 -22.18 -54.68
CA GLN A 545 30.67 -22.48 -55.23
C GLN A 545 30.55 -22.78 -56.73
N ALA A 546 31.30 -22.05 -57.55
CA ALA A 546 31.30 -22.20 -59.01
C ALA A 546 31.83 -23.58 -59.45
N ALA A 547 31.53 -23.95 -60.70
CA ALA A 547 32.02 -25.18 -61.32
C ALA A 547 33.55 -25.15 -61.49
N GLY A 548 34.20 -26.31 -61.37
CA GLY A 548 35.62 -26.45 -61.67
C GLY A 548 35.87 -26.56 -63.16
N THR A 549 36.85 -25.82 -63.68
CA THR A 549 37.32 -26.00 -65.06
C THR A 549 38.13 -27.30 -65.14
N SER A 550 37.63 -28.31 -65.86
CA SER A 550 38.46 -29.45 -66.26
C SER A 550 39.60 -28.92 -67.15
N GLY A 551 40.85 -29.12 -66.76
CA GLY A 551 41.99 -28.70 -67.56
C GLY A 551 41.95 -29.35 -68.96
N GLN A 552 41.73 -28.53 -69.99
CA GLN A 552 42.22 -28.84 -71.32
C GLN A 552 43.67 -28.38 -71.37
N ASN A 553 44.59 -29.34 -71.43
CA ASN A 553 45.94 -29.11 -71.92
C ASN A 553 45.82 -28.73 -73.39
N ASP A 554 46.11 -27.48 -73.75
CA ASP A 554 46.46 -27.14 -75.12
C ASP A 554 47.85 -26.50 -75.15
N ALA A 555 48.63 -26.95 -76.14
CA ALA A 555 50.05 -26.69 -76.29
C ALA A 555 50.30 -25.58 -77.31
N GLY A 556 51.41 -24.84 -77.12
CA GLY A 556 51.91 -23.83 -78.06
C GLY A 556 51.32 -22.44 -77.80
N THR A 557 51.99 -21.32 -77.99
CA THR A 557 53.32 -20.97 -78.51
C THR A 557 53.42 -19.44 -78.34
N GLY A 558 54.58 -18.90 -77.92
CA GLY A 558 55.17 -17.62 -78.36
C GLY A 558 54.33 -16.33 -78.45
N GLY A 559 54.85 -15.23 -77.90
CA GLY A 559 54.43 -13.91 -78.35
C GLY A 559 54.65 -12.79 -77.35
N ASP A 560 55.60 -11.93 -77.69
CA ASP A 560 56.11 -10.77 -76.98
C ASP A 560 55.14 -9.57 -77.00
N ALA A 561 55.42 -8.61 -76.11
CA ALA A 561 55.12 -7.18 -76.15
C ALA A 561 53.65 -6.69 -76.10
N GLY A 562 53.43 -5.59 -75.36
CA GLY A 562 52.35 -4.65 -75.71
C GLY A 562 51.68 -3.94 -74.55
N ASN A 563 52.01 -2.67 -74.39
CA ASN A 563 51.52 -1.72 -73.41
C ASN A 563 50.12 -1.16 -73.79
N THR A 564 49.41 -0.63 -72.78
CA THR A 564 48.48 0.53 -72.79
C THR A 564 47.05 0.50 -73.41
N LEU A 565 46.10 0.98 -72.56
CA LEU A 565 44.92 1.86 -72.81
C LEU A 565 43.74 1.28 -73.65
N ALA A 566 42.45 1.54 -73.42
CA ALA A 566 41.74 2.65 -72.76
C ALA A 566 40.31 2.27 -72.32
N LEU A 567 39.70 3.19 -71.57
CA LEU A 567 38.35 3.27 -71.04
C LEU A 567 37.18 3.31 -72.06
N ALA A 568 35.99 3.11 -71.47
CA ALA A 568 34.66 3.68 -71.79
C ALA A 568 33.75 2.87 -72.72
N THR A 569 32.68 2.31 -72.16
CA THR A 569 31.37 2.99 -71.93
C THR A 569 30.65 2.38 -70.76
#